data_AF-A0A4Q3XY40-F1
#
_entry.id   AF-A0A4Q3XY40-F1
#
_cell.length_a   1.000
_cell.length_b   1.000
_cell.length_c   1.000
_cell.angle_alpha   90.00
_cell.angle_beta   90.00
_cell.angle_gamma   90.00
#
_symmetry.space_group_name_H-M   'P 1'
#
loop_
_entity.id
_entity.type
_entity.pdbx_description
1 polymer ?
#
loop_
_entity_poly.entity_id
_entity_poly.type
_entity_poly.pdbx_seq_one_letter_code
_entity_poly.pdbx_strand_id
1 'polypeptide(L)'
;MCNLFSISKHQQAIIQMADAMTPEVGNLPPMPGIFPDYPAPIIRNSAGGLRELAMARWGMPSSKKAIFDAATKRADKLRAKGRDVDFDELLRMEPDSGTS
;
A
#
# COMPACT_ATOMS: atom_id res chain seq x y z
N MET A 1 14.24 10.89 5.14
CA MET A 1 13.01 10.16 4.76
C MET A 1 13.32 8.67 4.89
N CYS A 2 12.46 7.88 5.54
CA CYS A 2 12.71 6.45 5.77
C CYS A 2 11.93 5.62 4.76
N ASN A 3 12.62 4.76 4.00
CA ASN A 3 12.03 3.89 2.98
C ASN A 3 12.51 2.44 3.10
N LEU A 4 13.06 2.07 4.27
CA LEU A 4 13.47 0.71 4.58
C LEU A 4 13.40 0.50 6.08
N PHE A 5 12.72 -0.56 6.50
CA PHE A 5 12.73 -1.01 7.90
C PHE A 5 12.70 -2.53 8.00
N SER A 6 12.93 -3.03 9.20
CA SER A 6 12.91 -4.47 9.50
C SER A 6 12.05 -4.78 10.72
N ILE A 7 11.45 -5.97 10.72
CA ILE A 7 10.70 -6.51 11.84
C ILE A 7 11.28 -7.88 12.16
N SER A 8 11.97 -7.98 13.29
CA SER A 8 12.54 -9.23 13.81
C SER A 8 11.73 -9.84 14.95
N LYS A 9 10.69 -9.14 15.44
CA LYS A 9 9.86 -9.60 16.55
C LYS A 9 8.89 -10.69 16.09
N HIS A 10 8.72 -11.68 16.94
CA HIS A 10 7.71 -12.72 16.73
C HIS A 10 6.30 -12.14 16.87
N GLN A 11 5.34 -12.73 16.17
CA GLN A 11 3.94 -12.27 16.12
C GLN A 11 3.34 -12.04 17.51
N GLN A 12 3.54 -12.99 18.43
CA GLN A 12 3.00 -12.91 19.79
C GLN A 12 3.50 -11.69 20.56
N ALA A 13 4.76 -11.28 20.34
CA ALA A 13 5.32 -10.11 20.98
C ALA A 13 4.64 -8.83 20.47
N ILE A 14 4.37 -8.74 19.16
CA ILE A 14 3.68 -7.60 18.55
C ILE A 14 2.24 -7.51 19.08
N ILE A 15 1.55 -8.64 19.16
CA ILE A 15 0.18 -8.73 19.70
C ILE A 15 0.11 -8.25 21.14
N GLN A 16 1.00 -8.75 22.00
CA GLN A 16 1.05 -8.36 23.41
C GLN A 16 1.38 -6.87 23.58
N MET A 17 2.28 -6.33 22.76
CA MET A 17 2.63 -4.91 22.80
C MET A 17 1.47 -4.00 22.35
N ALA A 18 0.65 -4.46 21.40
CA ALA A 18 -0.40 -3.64 20.78
C ALA A 18 -1.79 -3.84 21.39
N ASP A 19 -1.96 -4.82 22.28
CA ASP A 19 -3.27 -5.28 22.77
C ASP A 19 -4.23 -5.55 21.60
N ALA A 20 -3.75 -6.37 20.66
CA ALA A 20 -4.45 -6.69 19.42
C ALA A 20 -5.05 -8.10 19.47
N MET A 21 -6.20 -8.29 18.83
CA MET A 21 -6.72 -9.61 18.53
C MET A 21 -6.03 -10.19 17.29
N THR A 22 -6.12 -11.51 17.15
CA THR A 22 -5.56 -12.28 16.04
C THR A 22 -6.61 -12.60 14.97
N PRO A 23 -6.69 -11.84 13.88
CA PRO A 23 -7.14 -12.37 12.61
C PRO A 23 -5.95 -12.90 11.81
N GLU A 24 -6.12 -14.07 11.22
CA GLU A 24 -5.58 -14.59 9.93
C GLU A 24 -4.14 -14.30 9.44
N VAL A 25 -3.22 -13.70 10.20
CA VAL A 25 -1.85 -13.40 9.71
C VAL A 25 -0.94 -14.64 9.67
N GLY A 26 -1.39 -15.80 10.19
CA GLY A 26 -0.59 -17.02 10.26
C GLY A 26 0.72 -16.81 11.03
N ASN A 27 1.74 -17.65 10.80
CA ASN A 27 3.06 -17.48 11.40
C ASN A 27 3.81 -16.34 10.70
N LEU A 28 4.07 -15.23 11.42
CA LEU A 28 4.81 -14.08 10.89
C LEU A 28 6.33 -14.38 10.87
N PRO A 29 6.96 -14.56 9.69
CA PRO A 29 8.40 -14.73 9.63
C PRO A 29 9.13 -13.42 9.97
N PRO A 30 10.39 -13.48 10.42
CA PRO A 30 11.24 -12.30 10.48
C PRO A 30 11.34 -11.64 9.09
N MET A 31 11.14 -10.33 9.05
CA MET A 31 11.20 -9.52 7.83
C MET A 31 12.38 -8.55 7.92
N PRO A 32 13.58 -8.94 7.45
CA PRO A 32 14.80 -8.14 7.59
C PRO A 32 14.84 -6.90 6.67
N GLY A 33 13.94 -6.81 5.69
CA GLY A 33 13.86 -5.66 4.79
C GLY A 33 12.47 -5.54 4.17
N ILE A 34 11.73 -4.53 4.62
CA ILE A 34 10.43 -4.12 4.08
C ILE A 34 10.67 -2.82 3.31
N PHE A 35 10.32 -2.81 2.03
CA PHE A 35 10.49 -1.69 1.09
C PHE A 35 9.12 -1.09 0.72
N PRO A 36 9.05 0.13 0.16
CA PRO A 36 7.80 0.69 -0.33
C PRO A 36 7.16 -0.25 -1.34
N ASP A 37 5.84 -0.28 -1.39
CA ASP A 37 5.03 -1.22 -2.18
C ASP A 37 5.01 -2.68 -1.64
N TYR A 38 5.78 -3.01 -0.60
CA TYR A 38 5.80 -4.38 -0.07
C TYR A 38 4.68 -4.60 0.97
N PRO A 39 4.16 -5.82 1.13
CA PRO A 39 3.32 -6.16 2.27
C PRO A 39 4.08 -6.00 3.59
N ALA A 40 3.48 -5.31 4.54
CA ALA A 40 3.98 -5.10 5.88
C ALA A 40 2.88 -5.39 6.92
N PRO A 41 3.23 -5.92 8.10
CA PRO A 41 2.27 -6.11 9.18
C PRO A 41 1.93 -4.74 9.79
N ILE A 42 0.64 -4.50 9.99
CA ILE A 42 0.12 -3.31 10.66
C ILE A 42 -0.86 -3.73 11.75
N ILE A 43 -0.99 -2.88 12.77
CA ILE A 43 -2.13 -2.93 13.68
C ILE A 43 -3.16 -1.95 13.17
N ARG A 44 -4.35 -2.43 12.82
CA ARG A 44 -5.47 -1.59 12.38
C ARG A 44 -6.68 -1.76 13.28
N ASN A 45 -7.55 -0.76 13.29
CA ASN A 45 -8.84 -0.86 13.95
C ASN A 45 -9.83 -1.56 13.02
N SER A 46 -10.41 -2.65 13.49
CA SER A 46 -11.50 -3.37 12.83
C SER A 46 -12.82 -2.59 12.97
N ALA A 47 -13.79 -2.88 12.10
CA ALA A 47 -15.12 -2.27 12.14
C ALA A 47 -15.85 -2.50 13.48
N GLY A 48 -15.50 -3.57 14.20
CA GLY A 48 -16.01 -3.89 15.54
C GLY A 48 -15.30 -3.15 16.69
N GLY A 49 -14.40 -2.21 16.42
CA GLY A 49 -13.66 -1.45 17.44
C GLY A 49 -12.48 -2.18 18.08
N LEU A 50 -12.22 -3.41 17.65
CA LEU A 50 -11.07 -4.21 18.09
C LEU A 50 -9.82 -3.86 17.27
N ARG A 51 -8.65 -3.95 17.91
CA ARG A 51 -7.37 -3.86 17.20
C ARG A 51 -7.03 -5.22 16.61
N GLU A 52 -6.46 -5.21 15.42
CA GLU A 52 -6.14 -6.43 14.73
C GLU A 52 -4.82 -6.35 13.98
N LEU A 53 -4.03 -7.42 14.06
CA LEU A 53 -2.84 -7.57 13.25
C LEU A 53 -3.27 -7.97 11.83
N ALA A 54 -2.81 -7.24 10.81
CA ALA A 54 -3.13 -7.52 9.42
C ALA A 54 -1.92 -7.24 8.52
N MET A 55 -1.85 -7.92 7.36
CA MET A 55 -0.90 -7.58 6.31
C MET A 55 -1.50 -6.52 5.39
N ALA A 56 -0.78 -5.43 5.15
CA ALA A 56 -1.18 -4.36 4.24
C ALA A 56 -0.01 -3.90 3.37
N ARG A 57 -0.30 -3.40 2.17
CA ARG A 57 0.72 -2.81 1.29
C ARG A 57 1.28 -1.53 1.90
N TRP A 58 2.60 -1.39 1.97
CA TRP A 58 3.26 -0.16 2.42
C TRP A 58 3.27 0.89 1.30
N GLY A 59 2.15 1.59 1.18
CA GLY A 59 1.97 2.70 0.25
C GLY A 59 0.51 3.17 0.31
N MET A 60 0.28 4.36 0.85
CA MET A 60 -1.04 4.97 0.88
C MET A 60 -1.48 5.33 -0.55
N PRO A 61 -2.77 5.29 -0.90
CA PRO A 61 -3.21 5.75 -2.21
C PRO A 61 -2.74 7.18 -2.49
N SER A 62 -2.16 7.39 -3.67
CA SER A 62 -1.74 8.70 -4.11
C SER A 62 -2.93 9.65 -4.19
N SER A 63 -2.67 10.96 -4.02
CA SER A 63 -3.73 11.95 -4.16
C SER A 63 -4.38 11.89 -5.54
N LYS A 64 -5.70 12.14 -5.62
CA LYS A 64 -6.44 12.18 -6.89
C LYS A 64 -5.79 13.10 -7.92
N LYS A 65 -5.23 14.23 -7.47
CA LYS A 65 -4.52 15.18 -8.33
C LYS A 65 -3.25 14.57 -8.92
N ALA A 66 -2.44 13.88 -8.11
CA ALA A 66 -1.22 13.24 -8.59
C ALA A 66 -1.51 12.17 -9.67
N ILE A 67 -2.56 11.37 -9.46
CA ILE A 67 -3.02 10.37 -10.43
C ILE A 67 -3.55 11.04 -11.71
N PHE A 68 -4.32 12.11 -11.58
CA PHE A 68 -4.82 12.88 -12.73
C PHE A 68 -3.69 13.49 -13.56
N ASP A 69 -2.68 14.09 -12.91
CA ASP A 69 -1.53 14.69 -13.60
C ASP A 69 -0.68 13.62 -14.32
N ALA A 70 -0.54 12.42 -13.72
CA ALA A 70 0.15 11.29 -14.35
C ALA A 70 -0.62 10.75 -15.57
N ALA A 71 -1.92 10.52 -15.42
CA ALA A 71 -2.80 10.08 -16.49
C ALA A 71 -2.82 11.08 -17.66
N THR A 72 -2.82 12.38 -17.37
CA THR A 72 -2.73 13.45 -18.39
C THR A 72 -1.43 13.33 -19.18
N LYS A 73 -0.28 13.24 -18.51
CA LYS A 73 1.02 13.08 -19.17
C LYS A 73 1.09 11.81 -20.02
N ARG A 74 0.45 10.73 -19.58
CA ARG A 74 0.39 9.47 -20.31
C ARG A 74 -0.52 9.58 -21.53
N ALA A 75 -1.69 10.21 -21.39
CA ALA A 75 -2.62 10.47 -22.48
C ALA A 75 -1.96 11.32 -23.58
N ASP A 76 -1.25 12.38 -23.22
CA ASP A 76 -0.57 13.26 -24.17
C ASP A 76 0.49 12.50 -24.98
N LYS A 77 1.26 11.62 -24.33
CA LYS A 77 2.21 10.74 -25.01
C LYS A 77 1.55 9.75 -25.97
N LEU A 78 0.33 9.27 -25.66
CA LEU A 78 -0.40 8.33 -26.52
C LEU A 78 -1.03 9.06 -27.71
N ARG A 79 -1.61 10.23 -27.50
CA ARG A 79 -2.14 11.11 -28.57
C ARG A 79 -1.03 11.55 -29.52
N ALA A 80 0.14 11.91 -29.00
CA ALA A 80 1.31 12.24 -29.82
C ALA A 80 1.79 11.07 -30.71
N LYS A 81 1.45 9.83 -30.33
CA LYS A 81 1.72 8.62 -31.12
C LYS A 81 0.57 8.24 -32.06
N GLY A 82 -0.42 9.13 -32.22
CA GLY A 82 -1.59 8.90 -33.09
C GLY A 82 -2.57 7.85 -32.57
N ARG A 83 -2.54 7.52 -31.28
CA ARG A 83 -3.51 6.60 -30.67
C ARG A 83 -4.74 7.35 -30.20
N ASP A 84 -5.91 6.75 -30.41
CA ASP A 84 -7.12 7.18 -29.74
C ASP A 84 -7.06 6.81 -28.25
N VAL A 85 -7.49 7.72 -27.39
CA VAL A 85 -7.33 7.61 -25.94
C VAL A 85 -8.65 7.94 -25.25
N ASP A 86 -9.29 6.91 -24.70
CA ASP A 86 -10.30 7.07 -23.66
C ASP A 86 -9.61 7.52 -22.37
N PHE A 87 -9.81 8.77 -21.99
CA PHE A 87 -9.15 9.35 -20.82
C PHE A 87 -9.75 8.84 -19.51
N ASP A 88 -11.05 8.57 -19.45
CA ASP A 88 -11.72 8.13 -18.23
C ASP A 88 -11.30 6.69 -17.89
N GLU A 89 -11.20 5.83 -18.91
CA GLU A 89 -10.66 4.49 -18.73
C GLU A 89 -9.16 4.53 -18.38
N LEU A 90 -8.37 5.40 -19.04
CA LEU A 90 -6.94 5.54 -18.75
C LEU A 90 -6.71 6.00 -17.31
N LEU A 91 -7.48 6.97 -16.83
CA LEU A 91 -7.39 7.49 -15.46
C LEU A 91 -7.72 6.41 -14.42
N ARG A 92 -8.75 5.60 -14.68
CA ARG A 92 -9.12 4.46 -13.81
C ARG A 92 -8.02 3.40 -13.73
N MET A 93 -7.27 3.23 -14.81
CA MET A 93 -6.20 2.24 -14.96
C MET A 93 -4.80 2.82 -14.71
N GLU A 94 -4.70 4.04 -14.20
CA GLU A 94 -3.41 4.67 -13.99
C GLU A 94 -2.66 3.98 -12.83
N PRO A 95 -1.42 3.50 -13.05
CA PRO A 95 -0.67 2.82 -12.00
C PRO A 95 -0.39 3.73 -10.82
N ASP A 96 -0.67 3.23 -9.61
CA ASP A 96 -0.33 3.89 -8.35
C ASP A 96 0.61 2.99 -7.55
N SER A 97 1.86 3.44 -7.37
CA SER A 97 2.83 2.78 -6.48
C SER A 97 2.51 3.02 -4.99
N GLY A 98 1.60 3.94 -4.71
CA GLY A 98 1.33 4.48 -3.40
C GLY A 98 2.37 5.51 -2.96
N THR A 99 1.99 6.30 -1.97
CA THR A 99 2.84 7.28 -1.28
C THR A 99 3.21 6.77 0.11
N SER A 100 4.50 6.85 0.45
CA SER A 100 5.06 6.54 1.77
C SER A 100 5.32 7.79 2.59
#